data_AF-A0A2M7CVL9-F1
#
_entry.id   AF-A0A2M7CVL9-F1
#
_cell.length_a   1.000
_cell.length_b   1.000
_cell.length_c   1.000
_cell.angle_alpha   90.00
_cell.angle_beta   90.00
_cell.angle_gamma   90.00
#
_symmetry.space_group_name_H-M   'P 1'
#
loop_
_entity.id
_entity.type
_entity.pdbx_description
1 polymer ?
#
loop_
_entity_poly.entity_id
_entity_poly.type
_entity_poly.pdbx_seq_one_letter_code
_entity_poly.pdbx_strand_id
1 'polypeptide(L)'
;MKHLPVWMRWWMGAVVVMAAGALAADETKPPNETPAAGLMVHAANAPESLLPATRSEIEIEVSGLVAHARVVQHYTNPGAQFLEGIYRLPLPAD
;
A
#
# COMPACT_ATOMS: atom_id res chain seq x y z
N MET A 1 -54.73 9.99 8.67
CA MET A 1 -53.61 9.29 9.32
C MET A 1 -52.43 9.35 8.36
N LYS A 2 -51.43 10.19 8.68
CA LYS A 2 -50.32 10.56 7.79
C LYS A 2 -49.30 9.42 7.75
N HIS A 3 -49.10 8.83 6.57
CA HIS A 3 -48.11 7.78 6.34
C HIS A 3 -46.74 8.44 6.24
N LEU A 4 -45.84 8.18 7.21
CA LEU A 4 -44.45 8.59 7.10
C LEU A 4 -43.75 7.77 6.01
N PRO A 5 -42.92 8.39 5.15
CA PRO A 5 -42.30 7.70 4.02
C PRO A 5 -41.14 6.79 4.46
N VAL A 6 -41.08 5.60 3.86
CA VAL A 6 -40.18 4.45 4.17
C VAL A 6 -38.69 4.71 3.90
N TRP A 7 -38.32 5.85 3.31
CA TRP A 7 -36.96 6.18 2.89
C TRP A 7 -35.98 6.59 4.01
N MET A 8 -36.41 6.64 5.28
CA MET A 8 -35.60 7.20 6.40
C MET A 8 -35.16 6.16 7.46
N ARG A 9 -35.09 4.84 7.15
CA ARG A 9 -34.86 3.82 8.21
C ARG A 9 -33.77 2.79 7.98
N TRP A 10 -32.78 3.04 7.14
CA TRP A 10 -31.59 2.18 7.00
C TRP A 10 -30.35 2.97 6.55
N TRP A 11 -29.89 3.91 7.38
CA TRP A 11 -28.54 4.49 7.26
C TRP A 11 -27.79 4.22 8.55
N MET A 12 -27.37 2.97 8.77
CA MET A 12 -26.38 2.68 9.80
C MET A 12 -25.70 1.33 9.55
N GLY A 13 -24.42 1.43 9.16
CA GLY A 13 -23.38 0.52 9.63
C GLY A 13 -23.29 -0.85 8.98
N ALA A 14 -22.50 -0.95 7.91
CA ALA A 14 -21.61 -2.09 7.67
C ALA A 14 -20.55 -1.70 6.63
N VAL A 15 -19.53 -0.92 7.04
CA VAL A 15 -18.27 -0.89 6.30
C VAL A 15 -17.53 -2.18 6.67
N VAL A 16 -17.72 -3.21 5.85
CA VAL A 16 -16.91 -4.42 5.90
C VAL A 16 -15.61 -4.11 5.16
N VAL A 17 -14.53 -3.87 5.89
CA VAL A 17 -13.18 -3.93 5.32
C VAL A 17 -12.80 -5.40 5.23
N MET A 18 -12.98 -6.01 4.06
CA MET A 18 -12.28 -7.24 3.70
C MET A 18 -10.97 -6.86 3.02
N ALA A 19 -9.86 -6.99 3.75
CA ALA A 19 -8.53 -7.02 3.19
C ALA A 19 -8.02 -8.47 3.27
N ALA A 20 -8.10 -9.22 2.16
CA ALA A 20 -7.29 -10.41 1.92
C ALA A 20 -7.51 -10.94 0.49
N GLY A 21 -6.43 -11.10 -0.26
CA GLY A 21 -6.41 -11.92 -1.48
C GLY A 21 -5.76 -11.20 -2.65
N ALA A 22 -4.42 -11.27 -2.71
CA ALA A 22 -3.68 -11.04 -3.93
C ALA A 22 -4.19 -12.03 -5.00
N LEU A 23 -5.03 -11.55 -5.91
CA LEU A 23 -5.27 -12.24 -7.16
C LEU A 23 -4.11 -11.87 -8.09
N ALA A 24 -3.29 -12.87 -8.37
CA ALA A 24 -2.27 -12.82 -9.40
C ALA A 24 -2.95 -12.41 -10.72
N ALA A 25 -2.77 -11.15 -11.10
CA ALA A 25 -2.98 -10.74 -12.47
C ALA A 25 -1.77 -11.24 -13.26
N ASP A 26 -2.02 -12.16 -14.19
CA ASP A 26 -1.09 -12.50 -15.26
C ASP A 26 -1.04 -11.27 -16.19
N GLU A 27 -0.19 -10.31 -15.82
CA GLU A 27 0.01 -9.08 -16.56
C GLU A 27 1.18 -9.32 -17.52
N THR A 28 0.91 -9.25 -18.81
CA THR A 28 1.94 -9.26 -19.85
C THR A 28 2.92 -8.13 -19.58
N LYS A 29 4.07 -8.45 -18.99
CA LYS A 29 5.18 -7.56 -18.63
C LYS A 29 5.47 -6.54 -19.74
N PRO A 30 5.05 -5.27 -19.62
CA PRO A 30 5.48 -4.25 -20.56
C PRO A 30 7.00 -4.05 -20.41
N PRO A 31 7.72 -3.65 -21.47
CA PRO A 31 9.19 -3.57 -21.48
C PRO A 31 9.81 -2.54 -20.50
N ASN A 32 9.00 -1.89 -19.68
CA ASN A 32 9.43 -0.93 -18.66
C ASN A 32 8.63 -1.13 -17.36
N GLU A 33 8.79 -2.29 -16.72
CA GLU A 33 8.25 -2.50 -15.38
C GLU A 33 8.98 -1.58 -14.40
N THR A 34 8.25 -0.60 -13.86
CA THR A 34 8.70 0.14 -12.68
C THR A 34 8.96 -0.87 -11.56
N PRO A 35 10.17 -0.92 -10.99
CA PRO A 35 10.46 -1.84 -9.90
C PRO A 35 9.46 -1.67 -8.75
N ALA A 36 9.09 -2.77 -8.08
CA ALA A 36 8.16 -2.73 -6.97
C ALA A 36 8.62 -1.72 -5.90
N ALA A 37 7.69 -0.85 -5.48
CA ALA A 37 7.95 0.13 -4.43
C ALA A 37 8.02 -0.56 -3.06
N GLY A 38 8.92 -0.07 -2.20
CA GLY A 38 9.10 -0.55 -0.83
C GLY A 38 10.52 -1.04 -0.54
N LEU A 39 10.68 -1.84 0.51
CA LEU A 39 11.96 -2.36 0.94
C LEU A 39 12.21 -3.75 0.32
N MET A 40 13.09 -3.80 -0.67
CA MET A 40 13.57 -5.06 -1.24
C MET A 40 14.63 -5.63 -0.31
N VAL A 41 14.56 -6.93 -0.01
CA VAL A 41 15.52 -7.61 0.85
C VAL A 41 16.16 -8.81 0.19
N HIS A 42 17.44 -9.01 0.48
CA HIS A 42 18.20 -10.17 0.07
C HIS A 42 18.83 -10.84 1.29
N ALA A 43 18.75 -12.18 1.33
CA ALA A 43 19.46 -13.01 2.28
C ALA A 43 20.46 -13.89 1.51
N ALA A 44 21.57 -14.29 2.14
CA ALA A 44 22.71 -14.91 1.46
C ALA A 44 22.38 -16.11 0.55
N ASN A 45 21.31 -16.87 0.85
CA ASN A 45 20.89 -18.05 0.09
C ASN A 45 19.41 -17.99 -0.35
N ALA A 46 18.83 -16.78 -0.46
CA ALA A 46 17.44 -16.61 -0.84
C ALA A 46 17.30 -15.58 -1.99
N PRO A 47 16.29 -15.74 -2.87
CA PRO A 47 16.01 -14.72 -3.88
C PRO A 47 15.65 -13.38 -3.22
N GLU A 48 15.87 -12.29 -3.98
CA GLU A 48 15.36 -10.96 -3.58
C GLU A 48 13.83 -11.05 -3.39
N SER A 49 13.33 -10.43 -2.33
CA SER A 49 11.90 -10.40 -2.03
C SER A 49 11.49 -9.08 -1.39
N LEU A 50 10.21 -8.72 -1.48
CA LEU A 50 9.68 -7.52 -0.85
C LEU A 50 9.42 -7.78 0.64
N LEU A 51 10.04 -6.99 1.52
CA LEU A 51 9.71 -6.99 2.94
C LEU A 51 8.51 -6.04 3.15
N PRO A 52 7.34 -6.53 3.58
CA PRO A 52 6.17 -5.67 3.78
C PRO A 52 6.40 -4.69 4.93
N ALA A 53 5.91 -3.46 4.78
CA ALA A 53 5.89 -2.49 5.86
C ALA A 53 4.91 -2.95 6.95
N THR A 54 5.35 -2.91 8.22
CA THR A 54 4.50 -3.18 9.37
C THR A 54 3.56 -2.01 9.67
N ARG A 55 3.96 -0.79 9.28
CA ARG A 55 3.16 0.42 9.38
C ARG A 55 3.59 1.43 8.32
N SER A 56 2.61 2.10 7.71
CA SER A 56 2.84 3.22 6.80
C SER A 56 2.09 4.45 7.29
N GLU A 57 2.76 5.59 7.30
CA GLU A 57 2.20 6.91 7.61
C GLU A 57 2.42 7.81 6.41
N ILE A 58 1.33 8.39 5.90
CA ILE A 58 1.34 9.22 4.70
C ILE A 58 0.65 10.54 5.07
N GLU A 59 1.38 11.62 4.88
CA GLU A 59 0.90 12.98 5.05
C GLU A 59 1.08 13.73 3.73
N ILE A 60 0.02 14.37 3.26
CA ILE A 60 0.04 15.15 2.02
C ILE A 60 -0.57 16.51 2.32
N GLU A 61 0.20 17.56 2.11
CA GLU A 61 -0.22 18.94 2.23
C GLU A 61 -0.22 19.59 0.84
N VAL A 62 -1.35 20.20 0.46
CA VAL A 62 -1.50 20.86 -0.84
C VAL A 62 -1.67 22.36 -0.64
N SER A 63 -0.72 23.13 -1.17
CA SER A 63 -0.69 24.59 -1.12
C SER A 63 -0.72 25.17 -2.53
N GLY A 64 -1.94 25.44 -3.03
CA GLY A 64 -2.15 25.91 -4.40
C GLY A 64 -1.73 24.86 -5.43
N LEU A 65 -0.67 25.16 -6.19
CA LEU A 65 -0.13 24.26 -7.23
C LEU A 65 0.96 23.30 -6.72
N VAL A 66 1.35 23.39 -5.44
CA VAL A 66 2.43 22.57 -4.87
C VAL A 66 1.86 21.56 -3.89
N ALA A 67 2.25 20.29 -4.03
CA ALA A 67 1.97 19.23 -3.06
C ALA A 67 3.27 18.82 -2.35
N HIS A 68 3.23 18.77 -1.02
CA HIS A 68 4.29 18.22 -0.19
C HIS A 68 3.81 16.88 0.37
N ALA A 69 4.55 15.80 0.09
CA ALA A 69 4.23 14.46 0.54
C ALA A 69 5.32 13.96 1.49
N ARG A 70 4.92 13.52 2.67
CA ARG A 70 5.78 12.83 3.64
C ARG A 70 5.30 11.39 3.79
N VAL A 71 6.17 10.45 3.45
CA VAL A 71 5.93 9.01 3.56
C VAL A 71 6.91 8.43 4.58
N VAL A 72 6.39 7.81 5.63
CA VAL A 72 7.17 7.10 6.65
C VAL A 72 6.70 5.65 6.68
N GLN A 73 7.61 4.72 6.38
CA GLN A 73 7.32 3.29 6.40
C GLN A 73 8.21 2.59 7.42
N HIS A 74 7.58 1.80 8.28
CA HIS A 74 8.25 0.99 9.28
C HIS A 74 8.35 -0.45 8.77
N TYR A 75 9.53 -1.03 8.91
CA TYR A 75 9.80 -2.42 8.54
C TYR A 75 10.37 -3.16 9.74
N THR A 76 10.16 -4.47 9.78
CA THR A 76 10.73 -5.33 10.81
C THR A 76 11.22 -6.59 10.12
N ASN A 77 12.48 -6.96 10.34
CA ASN A 77 12.99 -8.27 9.95
C ASN A 77 12.44 -9.30 10.96
N PRO A 78 11.53 -10.21 10.55
CA PRO A 78 10.94 -11.18 11.47
C PRO A 78 11.88 -12.37 11.74
N GLY A 79 12.93 -12.53 10.94
CA GLY A 79 13.86 -13.65 11.04
C GLY A 79 15.10 -13.31 11.88
N ALA A 80 15.86 -14.36 12.23
CA ALA A 80 17.14 -14.23 12.91
C ALA A 80 18.32 -14.01 11.94
N GLN A 81 18.12 -14.21 10.62
CA GLN A 81 19.14 -13.96 9.62
C GLN A 81 19.33 -12.47 9.34
N PHE A 82 20.55 -12.07 8.97
CA PHE A 82 20.82 -10.75 8.41
C PHE A 82 20.16 -10.62 7.04
N LEU A 83 19.54 -9.47 6.79
CA LEU A 83 18.94 -9.10 5.50
C LEU A 83 19.61 -7.81 5.03
N GLU A 84 20.11 -7.81 3.79
CA GLU A 84 20.45 -6.57 3.11
C GLU A 84 19.17 -5.95 2.54
N GLY A 85 18.95 -4.66 2.76
CA GLY A 85 17.73 -3.96 2.38
C GLY A 85 18.00 -2.79 1.43
N ILE A 86 17.29 -2.74 0.31
CA ILE A 86 17.30 -1.63 -0.66
C ILE A 86 15.91 -1.00 -0.69
N TYR A 87 15.80 0.23 -0.18
CA TYR A 87 14.55 0.99 -0.24
C TYR A 87 14.37 1.61 -1.63
N ARG A 88 13.24 1.34 -2.29
CA ARG A 88 12.87 1.91 -3.60
C ARG A 88 11.54 2.63 -3.48
N LEU A 89 11.53 3.92 -3.81
CA LEU A 89 10.31 4.71 -3.97
C LEU A 89 10.32 5.30 -5.38
N PRO A 90 9.55 4.74 -6.33
CA PRO A 90 9.47 5.31 -7.66
C PRO A 90 8.78 6.67 -7.59
N LEU A 91 9.32 7.65 -8.32
CA LEU A 91 8.65 8.92 -8.51
C LEU A 91 7.50 8.73 -9.51
N PRO A 92 6.36 9.43 -9.33
CA PRO A 92 5.29 9.43 -10.32
C PRO A 92 5.81 9.87 -11.69
N ALA A 93 5.28 9.25 -12.73
CA ALA A 93 5.36 9.83 -14.06
C ALA A 93 4.21 10.85 -14.17
N ASP A 94 4.58 12.13 -14.20
CA ASP A 94 3.74 13.32 -14.40
C ASP A 94 2.84 13.76 -13.22
#